data_AF-A0A6F8TEP4-F1
#
_entry.id   AF-A0A6F8TEP4-F1
#
_cell.length_a   1.000
_cell.length_b   1.000
_cell.length_c   1.000
_cell.angle_alpha   90.00
_cell.angle_beta   90.00
_cell.angle_gamma   90.00
#
_symmetry.space_group_name_H-M   'P 1'
#
loop_
_entity.id
_entity.type
_entity.pdbx_description
1 polymer ?
#
loop_
_entity_poly.entity_id
_entity_poly.type
_entity_poly.pdbx_seq_one_letter_code
_entity_poly.pdbx_strand_id
1 'polypeptide(L)'
;MDNYKIKVKDEASADEARDLFKKIGYQPDNSSYEPYVGWVAVFEDGSGSFYRHNMNLDECVEITIAQLRDLVVLKRNDVRDATHRDKLDESIYLTSDKVIYYWCGEWCKSAINKSNDYEDYIANSLTPITQPQDPALISGAEAKLAWANGVDIQIKNVNCVNWYDLDESKYNLDIFDNVRVDFRLKPQTIKLELELPKPFEPEVGQEVWFIDDNSKCGYSRSAEYGSDIYSYFGWWRTEEEIKQVVAQLRKIRGAS
;
A
#
# COMPACT_ATOMS: atom_id res chain seq x y z
N MET A 1 29.98 -5.26 11.16
CA MET A 1 28.85 -5.71 10.30
C MET A 1 29.08 -7.18 10.07
N ASP A 2 28.08 -8.02 9.85
CA ASP A 2 28.38 -9.44 9.57
C ASP A 2 28.72 -9.63 8.08
N ASN A 3 29.26 -10.81 7.74
CA ASN A 3 29.41 -11.23 6.35
C ASN A 3 28.09 -11.86 5.88
N TYR A 4 27.49 -11.34 4.81
CA TYR A 4 26.24 -11.90 4.25
C TYR A 4 26.39 -12.26 2.78
N LYS A 5 25.69 -13.31 2.35
CA LYS A 5 25.53 -13.65 0.94
C LYS A 5 24.07 -13.94 0.61
N ILE A 6 23.66 -13.55 -0.59
CA ILE A 6 22.31 -13.78 -1.12
C ILE A 6 22.45 -14.41 -2.49
N LYS A 7 21.73 -15.51 -2.70
CA LYS A 7 21.60 -16.12 -4.02
C LYS A 7 20.62 -15.32 -4.86
N VAL A 8 21.05 -14.94 -6.07
CA VAL A 8 20.25 -14.14 -7.01
C VAL A 8 20.10 -14.88 -8.33
N LYS A 9 19.02 -14.60 -9.04
CA LYS A 9 18.63 -15.33 -10.26
C LYS A 9 18.55 -14.44 -11.50
N ASP A 10 18.51 -13.13 -11.29
CA ASP A 10 18.32 -12.11 -12.32
C ASP A 10 18.89 -10.77 -11.82
N GLU A 11 18.99 -9.81 -12.74
CA GLU A 11 19.45 -8.44 -12.45
C GLU A 11 18.57 -7.76 -11.39
N ALA A 12 17.25 -7.96 -11.47
CA ALA A 12 16.29 -7.37 -10.56
C ALA A 12 16.55 -7.75 -9.09
N SER A 13 16.74 -9.03 -8.81
CA SER A 13 17.06 -9.55 -7.46
C SER A 13 18.45 -9.16 -7.00
N ALA A 14 19.43 -9.05 -7.90
CA ALA A 14 20.77 -8.57 -7.59
C ALA A 14 20.80 -7.09 -7.20
N ASP A 15 20.09 -6.26 -7.96
CA ASP A 15 19.95 -4.84 -7.70
C ASP A 15 19.16 -4.57 -6.41
N GLU A 16 18.07 -5.30 -6.20
CA GLU A 16 17.32 -5.21 -4.95
C GLU A 16 18.21 -5.55 -3.75
N ALA A 17 18.94 -6.68 -3.79
CA ALA A 17 19.84 -7.07 -2.71
C ALA A 17 20.88 -5.97 -2.44
N ARG A 18 21.52 -5.45 -3.49
CA ARG A 18 22.50 -4.37 -3.37
C ARG A 18 21.92 -3.11 -2.72
N ASP A 19 20.73 -2.68 -3.14
CA ASP A 19 20.10 -1.46 -2.62
C ASP A 19 19.64 -1.64 -1.17
N LEU A 20 19.17 -2.84 -0.80
CA LEU A 20 18.86 -3.16 0.59
C LEU A 20 20.12 -3.21 1.46
N PHE A 21 21.23 -3.76 0.97
CA PHE A 21 22.52 -3.75 1.68
C PHE A 21 23.02 -2.32 1.93
N LYS A 22 22.85 -1.41 0.97
CA LYS A 22 23.15 0.02 1.17
C LYS A 22 22.33 0.64 2.30
N LYS A 23 21.04 0.30 2.40
CA LYS A 23 20.14 0.82 3.46
C LYS A 23 20.60 0.41 4.87
N ILE A 24 21.29 -0.71 5.01
CA ILE A 24 21.84 -1.15 6.31
C ILE A 24 23.29 -0.74 6.56
N GLY A 25 23.89 0.00 5.62
CA GLY A 25 25.17 0.69 5.80
C GLY A 25 26.36 0.09 5.04
N TYR A 26 26.17 -1.00 4.28
CA TYR A 26 27.22 -1.51 3.40
C TYR A 26 27.43 -0.58 2.20
N GLN A 27 28.59 -0.71 1.58
CA GLN A 27 29.01 0.00 0.39
C GLN A 27 29.45 -1.01 -0.67
N PRO A 28 28.53 -1.84 -1.21
CA PRO A 28 28.84 -2.68 -2.34
C PRO A 28 29.31 -1.83 -3.52
N ASP A 29 30.22 -2.36 -4.32
CA ASP A 29 30.73 -1.66 -5.49
C ASP A 29 29.63 -1.32 -6.50
N ASN A 30 29.99 -0.46 -7.45
CA ASN A 30 29.10 -0.03 -8.53
C ASN A 30 29.20 -0.96 -9.75
N SER A 31 29.58 -2.24 -9.56
CA SER A 31 29.58 -3.21 -10.65
C SER A 31 28.19 -3.33 -11.27
N SER A 32 28.14 -3.53 -12.59
CA SER A 32 26.88 -3.83 -13.28
C SER A 32 26.59 -5.31 -13.18
N TYR A 33 25.32 -5.69 -13.17
CA TYR A 33 24.94 -7.09 -13.20
C TYR A 33 25.41 -7.73 -14.52
N GLU A 34 25.89 -8.96 -14.43
CA GLU A 34 26.21 -9.78 -15.60
C GLU A 34 25.47 -11.12 -15.51
N PRO A 35 25.06 -11.76 -16.63
CA PRO A 35 24.20 -12.96 -16.61
C PRO A 35 24.76 -14.17 -15.86
N TYR A 36 26.05 -14.16 -15.55
CA TYR A 36 26.71 -15.22 -14.79
C TYR A 36 26.73 -14.97 -13.27
N VAL A 37 26.29 -13.79 -12.81
CA VAL A 37 26.18 -13.45 -11.39
C VAL A 37 25.12 -14.34 -10.75
N GLY A 38 25.54 -15.14 -9.77
CA GLY A 38 24.65 -15.99 -8.98
C GLY A 38 24.50 -15.52 -7.54
N TRP A 39 25.33 -14.58 -7.10
CA TRP A 39 25.42 -14.16 -5.70
C TRP A 39 25.70 -12.66 -5.56
N VAL A 40 25.11 -12.07 -4.53
CA VAL A 40 25.51 -10.77 -3.98
C VAL A 40 26.07 -11.02 -2.59
N ALA A 41 27.26 -10.52 -2.29
CA ALA A 41 27.86 -10.69 -0.97
C ALA A 41 28.46 -9.39 -0.46
N VAL A 42 28.40 -9.24 0.86
CA VAL A 42 28.95 -8.11 1.60
C VAL A 42 29.76 -8.62 2.80
N PHE A 43 30.77 -7.85 3.20
CA PHE A 43 31.72 -8.24 4.23
C PHE A 43 31.72 -7.27 5.41
N GLU A 44 32.30 -7.71 6.52
CA GLU A 44 32.37 -6.98 7.78
C GLU A 44 32.97 -5.58 7.66
N ASP A 45 33.91 -5.39 6.72
CA ASP A 45 34.55 -4.11 6.41
C ASP A 45 33.62 -3.11 5.69
N GLY A 46 32.38 -3.52 5.41
CA GLY A 46 31.37 -2.75 4.71
C GLY A 46 31.40 -2.91 3.20
N SER A 47 32.42 -3.55 2.63
CA SER A 47 32.52 -3.77 1.18
C SER A 47 31.56 -4.85 0.68
N GLY A 48 31.39 -4.95 -0.63
CA GLY A 48 30.61 -6.01 -1.25
C GLY A 48 30.62 -5.92 -2.77
N SER A 49 30.17 -6.98 -3.43
CA SER A 49 30.14 -7.05 -4.90
C SER A 49 29.21 -8.16 -5.40
N PHE A 50 29.16 -8.32 -6.71
CA PHE A 50 28.51 -9.41 -7.42
C PHE A 50 29.49 -10.55 -7.68
N TYR A 51 29.04 -11.77 -7.42
CA TYR A 51 29.86 -12.97 -7.51
C TYR A 51 29.24 -13.98 -8.46
N ARG A 52 30.06 -14.48 -9.37
CA ARG A 52 29.70 -15.54 -10.31
C ARG A 52 29.39 -16.86 -9.59
N HIS A 53 30.21 -17.21 -8.62
CA HIS A 53 30.18 -18.49 -7.91
C HIS A 53 30.32 -18.26 -6.42
N ASN A 54 29.85 -19.22 -5.61
CA ASN A 54 29.96 -19.20 -4.15
C ASN A 54 31.41 -19.44 -3.64
N MET A 55 32.42 -19.35 -4.51
CA MET A 55 33.81 -19.60 -4.13
C MET A 55 34.32 -18.41 -3.30
N ASN A 56 34.88 -18.69 -2.12
CA ASN A 56 35.34 -17.71 -1.12
C ASN A 56 34.23 -16.95 -0.38
N LEU A 57 33.01 -17.48 -0.34
CA LEU A 57 31.91 -16.92 0.47
C LEU A 57 31.51 -17.86 1.62
N ASP A 58 32.36 -18.80 2.02
CA ASP A 58 32.06 -19.80 3.04
C ASP A 58 31.87 -19.17 4.44
N GLU A 59 32.54 -18.05 4.69
CA GLU A 59 32.42 -17.26 5.92
C GLU A 59 31.19 -16.33 5.91
N CYS A 60 30.49 -16.22 4.79
CA CYS A 60 29.27 -15.41 4.67
C CYS A 60 28.05 -16.21 5.09
N VAL A 61 27.23 -15.61 5.96
CA VAL A 61 25.92 -16.14 6.32
C VAL A 61 24.99 -15.99 5.11
N GLU A 62 24.46 -17.12 4.64
CA GLU A 62 23.47 -17.12 3.56
C GLU A 62 22.12 -16.65 4.09
N ILE A 63 21.58 -15.59 3.49
CA ILE A 63 20.26 -15.04 3.82
C ILE A 63 19.41 -14.93 2.55
N THR A 64 18.10 -14.89 2.74
CA THR A 64 17.13 -14.61 1.67
C THR A 64 16.92 -13.10 1.51
N ILE A 65 16.35 -12.68 0.37
CA ILE A 65 15.87 -11.30 0.19
C ILE A 65 14.90 -10.89 1.31
N ALA A 66 14.01 -11.79 1.73
CA ALA A 66 13.04 -11.52 2.79
C ALA A 66 13.74 -11.20 4.13
N GLN A 67 14.73 -12.02 4.50
CA GLN A 67 15.55 -11.78 5.70
C GLN A 67 16.37 -10.48 5.59
N LEU A 68 16.86 -10.12 4.40
CA LEU A 68 17.54 -8.84 4.21
C LEU A 68 16.57 -7.66 4.39
N ARG A 69 15.32 -7.76 3.93
CA ARG A 69 14.28 -6.75 4.21
C ARG A 69 14.01 -6.64 5.72
N ASP A 70 13.97 -7.76 6.43
CA ASP A 70 13.84 -7.75 7.90
C ASP A 70 15.02 -7.01 8.55
N LEU A 71 16.26 -7.25 8.11
CA LEU A 71 17.43 -6.52 8.60
C LEU A 71 17.31 -5.01 8.35
N VAL A 72 16.78 -4.59 7.20
CA VAL A 72 16.52 -3.17 6.90
C VAL A 72 15.51 -2.56 7.88
N VAL A 73 14.42 -3.27 8.17
CA VAL A 73 13.42 -2.82 9.16
C VAL A 73 14.04 -2.67 10.54
N LEU A 74 14.75 -3.70 11.00
CA LEU A 74 15.39 -3.71 12.31
C LEU A 74 16.44 -2.60 12.42
N LYS A 75 17.18 -2.31 11.34
CA LYS A 75 18.16 -1.22 11.29
C LYS A 75 17.51 0.17 11.28
N ARG A 76 16.39 0.33 10.57
CA ARG A 76 15.63 1.59 10.55
C ARG A 76 15.07 1.92 11.93
N ASN A 77 14.71 0.88 12.70
CA ASN A 77 14.31 1.00 14.09
C ASN A 77 13.15 2.00 14.28
N ASP A 78 12.09 1.83 13.49
CA ASP A 78 10.88 2.66 13.54
C ASP A 78 9.67 1.79 13.93
N VAL A 79 8.93 2.20 14.96
CA VAL A 79 7.71 1.52 15.43
C VAL A 79 6.65 1.39 14.33
N ARG A 80 6.67 2.30 13.34
CA ARG A 80 5.75 2.27 12.20
C ARG A 80 5.93 1.03 11.32
N ASP A 81 7.04 0.33 11.47
CA ASP A 81 7.29 -0.94 10.78
C ASP A 81 6.61 -2.14 11.45
N ALA A 82 5.91 -1.95 12.56
CA ALA A 82 5.16 -3.01 13.23
C ALA A 82 4.24 -3.73 12.23
N THR A 83 4.26 -5.06 12.28
CA THR A 83 3.42 -5.92 11.44
C THR A 83 2.25 -6.51 12.23
N HIS A 84 2.34 -6.55 13.57
CA HIS A 84 1.35 -7.14 14.44
C HIS A 84 1.19 -6.33 15.73
N ARG A 85 0.06 -6.55 16.41
CA ARG A 85 -0.13 -6.19 17.82
C ARG A 85 -0.41 -7.43 18.64
N ASP A 86 -0.02 -7.40 19.90
CA ASP A 86 -0.39 -8.45 20.83
C ASP A 86 -1.67 -8.10 21.62
N LYS A 87 -2.03 -8.95 22.59
CA LYS A 87 -3.22 -8.76 23.45
C LYS A 87 -3.13 -7.53 24.37
N LEU A 88 -1.93 -7.00 24.58
CA LEU A 88 -1.69 -5.78 25.37
C LEU A 88 -1.59 -4.53 24.49
N ASP A 89 -1.92 -4.66 23.20
CA ASP A 89 -1.78 -3.63 22.17
C ASP A 89 -0.31 -3.21 21.91
N GLU A 90 0.66 -4.01 22.35
CA GLU A 90 2.08 -3.74 22.10
C GLU A 90 2.42 -3.93 20.62
N SER A 91 3.30 -3.07 20.09
CA SER A 91 3.72 -3.13 18.71
C SER A 91 4.75 -4.24 18.52
N ILE A 92 4.44 -5.17 17.62
CA ILE A 92 5.24 -6.36 17.32
C ILE A 92 5.69 -6.32 15.87
N TYR A 93 6.96 -6.66 15.64
CA TYR A 93 7.47 -7.00 14.33
C TYR A 93 7.76 -8.52 14.29
N LEU A 94 7.01 -9.22 13.44
CA LEU A 94 7.25 -10.62 13.11
C LEU A 94 8.05 -10.68 11.81
N THR A 95 9.27 -11.21 11.87
CA THR A 95 10.16 -11.35 10.71
C THR A 95 9.70 -12.48 9.77
N SER A 96 10.30 -12.56 8.58
CA SER A 96 10.04 -13.63 7.60
C SER A 96 10.38 -15.04 8.10
N ASP A 97 11.33 -15.16 9.03
CA ASP A 97 11.68 -16.40 9.74
C ASP A 97 10.93 -16.58 11.07
N LYS A 98 9.85 -15.80 11.27
CA LYS A 98 8.93 -15.85 12.42
C LYS A 98 9.59 -15.51 13.77
N VAL A 99 10.66 -14.74 13.79
CA VAL A 99 11.25 -14.20 15.01
C VAL A 99 10.47 -12.97 15.45
N ILE A 100 10.08 -12.94 16.73
CA ILE A 100 9.29 -11.87 17.33
C ILE A 100 10.21 -10.81 17.92
N TYR A 101 10.00 -9.57 17.52
CA TYR A 101 10.56 -8.36 18.13
C TYR A 101 9.42 -7.51 18.71
N TYR A 102 9.61 -7.00 19.93
CA TYR A 102 8.66 -6.08 20.56
C TYR A 102 9.26 -4.66 20.58
N TRP A 103 8.40 -3.66 20.47
CA TRP A 103 8.83 -2.27 20.53
C TRP A 103 9.01 -1.80 21.97
N CYS A 104 10.24 -1.43 22.34
CA CYS A 104 10.56 -0.95 23.69
C CYS A 104 11.27 0.42 23.71
N GLY A 105 11.03 1.23 22.67
CA GLY A 105 11.83 2.40 22.29
C GLY A 105 12.84 2.08 21.18
N GLU A 106 13.11 0.80 20.99
CA GLU A 106 13.78 0.18 19.86
C GLU A 106 13.19 -1.23 19.61
N TRP A 107 13.54 -1.87 18.51
CA TRP A 107 13.15 -3.26 18.25
C TRP A 107 13.95 -4.22 19.14
N CYS A 108 13.29 -4.78 20.15
CA CYS A 108 13.88 -5.62 21.17
C CYS A 108 13.53 -7.10 20.86
N LYS A 109 14.53 -7.97 20.67
CA LYS A 109 14.28 -9.39 20.38
C LYS A 109 13.59 -10.06 21.56
N SER A 110 12.39 -10.62 21.35
CA SER A 110 11.57 -11.15 22.44
C SER A 110 12.15 -12.43 23.04
N ALA A 111 12.04 -12.56 24.37
CA ALA A 111 12.38 -13.81 25.07
C ALA A 111 11.42 -14.96 24.71
N ILE A 112 10.20 -14.64 24.25
CA ILE A 112 9.18 -15.65 23.91
C ILE A 112 9.60 -16.56 22.77
N ASN A 113 10.53 -16.12 21.92
CA ASN A 113 11.12 -16.92 20.82
C ASN A 113 11.76 -18.23 21.29
N LYS A 114 12.03 -18.38 22.59
CA LYS A 114 12.60 -19.59 23.21
C LYS A 114 11.65 -20.25 24.22
N SER A 115 10.42 -19.76 24.34
CA SER A 115 9.41 -20.28 25.26
C SER A 115 8.69 -21.49 24.66
N ASN A 116 8.15 -22.35 25.52
CA ASN A 116 7.21 -23.40 25.12
C ASN A 116 5.90 -22.83 24.56
N ASP A 117 5.58 -21.57 24.89
CA ASP A 117 4.35 -20.88 24.45
C ASP A 117 4.53 -20.17 23.09
N TYR A 118 5.70 -20.27 22.44
CA TYR A 118 6.03 -19.53 21.22
C TYR A 118 4.99 -19.73 20.09
N GLU A 119 4.69 -20.98 19.78
CA GLU A 119 3.76 -21.32 18.68
C GLU A 119 2.33 -20.87 19.01
N ASP A 120 1.90 -21.03 20.27
CA ASP A 120 0.58 -20.59 20.73
C ASP A 120 0.47 -19.06 20.69
N TYR A 121 1.54 -18.35 21.06
CA TYR A 121 1.55 -16.89 21.03
C TYR A 121 1.43 -16.35 19.61
N ILE A 122 2.15 -16.92 18.63
CA ILE A 122 1.99 -16.54 17.22
C ILE A 122 0.57 -16.82 16.73
N ALA A 123 0.01 -17.99 17.05
CA ALA A 123 -1.29 -18.41 16.53
C ALA A 123 -2.48 -17.65 17.17
N ASN A 124 -2.40 -17.38 18.48
CA ASN A 124 -3.57 -16.99 19.26
C ASN A 124 -3.41 -15.65 20.00
N SER A 125 -2.24 -15.01 19.92
CA SER A 125 -1.97 -13.76 20.64
C SER A 125 -1.52 -12.60 19.76
N LEU A 126 -1.17 -12.83 18.50
CA LEU A 126 -0.83 -11.79 17.54
C LEU A 126 -2.00 -11.46 16.60
N THR A 127 -2.31 -10.19 16.49
CA THR A 127 -3.26 -9.64 15.52
C THR A 127 -2.48 -8.85 14.47
N PRO A 128 -2.56 -9.20 13.17
CA PRO A 128 -1.89 -8.44 12.13
C PRO A 128 -2.32 -6.97 12.14
N ILE A 129 -1.35 -6.05 12.09
CA ILE A 129 -1.63 -4.65 11.80
C ILE A 129 -1.89 -4.58 10.31
N THR A 130 -3.10 -4.20 9.95
CA THR A 130 -3.37 -3.68 8.62
C THR A 130 -2.58 -2.38 8.49
N GLN A 131 -1.33 -2.44 8.05
CA GLN A 131 -0.67 -1.23 7.61
C GLN A 131 -1.55 -0.65 6.50
N PRO A 132 -1.78 0.67 6.48
CA PRO A 132 -2.30 1.30 5.28
C PRO A 132 -1.23 1.11 4.20
N GLN A 133 -1.30 -0.02 3.48
CA GLN A 133 -0.89 -0.03 2.09
C GLN A 133 -1.68 1.09 1.44
N ASP A 134 -0.98 2.01 0.78
CA ASP A 134 -1.63 2.98 -0.08
C ASP A 134 -2.66 2.21 -0.93
N PRO A 135 -3.98 2.44 -0.78
CA PRO A 135 -5.05 1.52 -1.22
C PRO A 135 -5.15 1.32 -2.74
N ALA A 136 -4.12 1.73 -3.49
CA ALA A 136 -4.03 1.62 -4.92
C ALA A 136 -3.01 0.59 -5.42
N LEU A 137 -2.00 0.18 -4.63
CA LEU A 137 -0.93 -0.67 -5.18
C LEU A 137 -1.33 -2.15 -5.26
N ILE A 138 -1.19 -2.74 -6.43
CA ILE A 138 -1.42 -4.17 -6.70
C ILE A 138 -0.09 -4.85 -7.07
N SER A 139 0.05 -6.14 -6.79
CA SER A 139 1.22 -6.90 -7.21
C SER A 139 1.28 -7.04 -8.73
N GLY A 140 2.46 -7.32 -9.27
CA GLY A 140 2.64 -7.62 -10.69
C GLY A 140 1.79 -8.80 -11.19
N ALA A 141 1.58 -9.82 -10.34
CA ALA A 141 0.71 -10.95 -10.65
C ALA A 141 -0.78 -10.56 -10.71
N GLU A 142 -1.24 -9.75 -9.76
CA GLU A 142 -2.60 -9.19 -9.76
C GLU A 142 -2.81 -8.23 -10.94
N ALA A 143 -1.80 -7.42 -11.26
CA ALA A 143 -1.82 -6.55 -12.42
C ALA A 143 -1.91 -7.36 -13.72
N LYS A 144 -1.11 -8.42 -13.88
CA LYS A 144 -1.16 -9.29 -15.06
C LYS A 144 -2.54 -9.91 -15.25
N LEU A 145 -3.16 -10.38 -14.16
CA LEU A 145 -4.50 -10.95 -14.17
C LEU A 145 -5.57 -9.90 -14.51
N ALA A 146 -5.51 -8.71 -13.90
CA ALA A 146 -6.45 -7.62 -14.16
C ALA A 146 -6.35 -7.13 -15.62
N TRP A 147 -5.13 -6.97 -16.13
CA TRP A 147 -4.86 -6.61 -17.53
C TRP A 147 -5.39 -7.68 -18.49
N ALA A 148 -5.16 -8.97 -18.20
CA ALA A 148 -5.70 -10.07 -19.02
C ALA A 148 -7.24 -10.11 -19.04
N ASN A 149 -7.89 -9.58 -18.02
CA ASN A 149 -9.34 -9.41 -17.94
C ASN A 149 -9.85 -8.09 -18.57
N GLY A 150 -8.98 -7.32 -19.22
CA GLY A 150 -9.33 -6.06 -19.88
C GLY A 150 -9.51 -4.87 -18.92
N VAL A 151 -8.95 -4.95 -17.71
CA VAL A 151 -8.98 -3.84 -16.74
C VAL A 151 -7.80 -2.90 -16.99
N ASP A 152 -8.07 -1.60 -17.04
CA ASP A 152 -7.02 -0.58 -17.20
C ASP A 152 -6.10 -0.51 -15.98
N ILE A 153 -4.79 -0.54 -16.26
CA ILE A 153 -3.72 -0.50 -15.25
C ILE A 153 -2.89 0.74 -15.45
N GLN A 154 -2.47 1.33 -14.33
CA GLN A 154 -1.41 2.34 -14.33
C GLN A 154 -0.13 1.77 -13.72
N ILE A 155 0.98 2.19 -14.31
CA ILE A 155 2.32 1.86 -13.88
C ILE A 155 3.08 3.12 -13.53
N LYS A 156 3.98 3.02 -12.56
CA LYS A 156 5.03 4.02 -12.35
C LYS A 156 6.33 3.30 -12.08
N ASN A 157 7.43 3.88 -12.51
CA ASN A 157 8.72 3.45 -11.96
C ASN A 157 8.78 3.87 -10.49
N VAL A 158 9.38 3.04 -9.64
CA VAL A 158 9.55 3.31 -8.20
C VAL A 158 10.25 4.65 -7.91
N ASN A 159 11.05 5.15 -8.87
CA ASN A 159 11.75 6.44 -8.78
C ASN A 159 10.98 7.62 -9.42
N CYS A 160 9.76 7.40 -9.91
CA CYS A 160 8.94 8.41 -10.57
C CYS A 160 7.72 8.76 -9.72
N VAL A 161 7.33 10.04 -9.77
CA VAL A 161 6.14 10.55 -9.06
C VAL A 161 4.86 10.32 -9.87
N ASN A 162 4.97 10.33 -11.20
CA ASN A 162 3.82 10.28 -12.10
C ASN A 162 3.44 8.85 -12.48
N TRP A 163 2.13 8.60 -12.51
CA TRP A 163 1.53 7.39 -13.02
C TRP A 163 1.26 7.51 -14.52
N TYR A 164 1.44 6.41 -15.24
CA TYR A 164 1.20 6.31 -16.67
C TYR A 164 0.29 5.12 -16.95
N ASP A 165 -0.57 5.24 -17.95
CA ASP A 165 -1.37 4.11 -18.40
C ASP A 165 -0.46 3.04 -19.01
N LEU A 166 -0.72 1.77 -18.69
CA LEU A 166 0.00 0.65 -19.26
C LEU A 166 -0.32 0.56 -20.76
N ASP A 167 0.66 0.90 -21.60
CA ASP A 167 0.53 0.97 -23.05
C ASP A 167 1.20 -0.23 -23.72
N GLU A 168 0.41 -1.09 -24.36
CA GLU A 168 0.85 -2.31 -25.05
C GLU A 168 1.86 -2.04 -26.18
N SER A 169 1.88 -0.82 -26.72
CA SER A 169 2.84 -0.43 -27.75
C SER A 169 4.22 -0.04 -27.20
N LYS A 170 4.32 0.20 -25.89
CA LYS A 170 5.54 0.71 -25.24
C LYS A 170 6.20 -0.30 -24.30
N TYR A 171 5.44 -1.28 -23.79
CA TYR A 171 5.91 -2.21 -22.78
C TYR A 171 5.71 -3.66 -23.23
N ASN A 172 6.73 -4.48 -23.02
CA ASN A 172 6.65 -5.92 -23.21
C ASN A 172 5.91 -6.57 -22.02
N LEU A 173 5.44 -7.82 -22.20
CA LEU A 173 4.70 -8.56 -21.17
C LEU A 173 5.53 -8.92 -19.93
N ASP A 174 6.85 -8.76 -19.98
CA ASP A 174 7.76 -8.92 -18.84
C ASP A 174 7.64 -7.77 -17.83
N ILE A 175 6.95 -6.68 -18.19
CA ILE A 175 6.76 -5.53 -17.31
C ILE A 175 6.12 -5.93 -15.99
N PHE A 176 5.18 -6.88 -15.99
CA PHE A 176 4.49 -7.37 -14.79
C PHE A 176 5.40 -8.10 -13.80
N ASP A 177 6.55 -8.57 -14.26
CA ASP A 177 7.55 -9.23 -13.42
C ASP A 177 8.66 -8.23 -13.00
N ASN A 178 8.56 -6.96 -13.41
CA ASN A 178 9.56 -5.93 -13.16
C ASN A 178 9.41 -5.30 -11.77
N VAL A 179 10.39 -5.55 -10.90
CA VAL A 179 10.43 -5.07 -9.51
C VAL A 179 10.60 -3.56 -9.36
N ARG A 180 10.99 -2.85 -10.43
CA ARG A 180 11.12 -1.38 -10.44
C ARG A 180 9.85 -0.69 -10.87
N VAL A 181 8.77 -1.43 -11.07
CA VAL A 181 7.49 -0.91 -11.51
C VAL A 181 6.45 -1.20 -10.44
N ASP A 182 5.85 -0.14 -9.95
CA ASP A 182 4.66 -0.22 -9.12
C ASP A 182 3.44 -0.27 -10.04
N PHE A 183 2.46 -1.11 -9.69
CA PHE A 183 1.19 -1.23 -10.41
C PHE A 183 0.06 -0.71 -9.54
N ARG A 184 -0.94 -0.12 -10.20
CA ARG A 184 -2.25 0.13 -9.60
C ARG A 184 -3.34 -0.05 -10.63
N LEU A 185 -4.55 -0.34 -10.18
CA LEU A 185 -5.72 -0.16 -11.03
C LEU A 185 -5.84 1.33 -11.40
N LYS A 186 -6.13 1.61 -12.67
CA LYS A 186 -6.40 3.00 -13.08
C LYS A 186 -7.60 3.50 -12.27
N PRO A 187 -7.48 4.64 -11.56
CA PRO A 187 -8.60 5.19 -10.81
C PRO A 187 -9.80 5.37 -11.75
N GLN A 188 -10.82 4.54 -11.57
CA GLN A 188 -12.01 4.62 -12.39
C GLN A 188 -12.76 5.89 -12.01
N THR A 189 -12.81 6.85 -12.92
CA THR A 189 -13.72 7.98 -12.81
C THR A 189 -15.02 7.57 -13.51
N ILE A 190 -16.06 7.28 -12.74
CA ILE A 190 -17.39 7.09 -13.31
C ILE A 190 -17.87 8.47 -13.78
N LYS A 191 -18.01 8.66 -15.09
CA LYS A 191 -18.71 9.84 -15.62
C LYS A 191 -20.20 9.65 -15.32
N LEU A 192 -20.69 10.37 -14.32
CA LEU A 192 -22.09 10.30 -13.91
C LEU A 192 -22.86 11.47 -14.53
N GLU A 193 -23.74 11.17 -15.48
CA GLU A 193 -24.67 12.15 -16.04
C GLU A 193 -25.97 12.09 -15.23
N LEU A 194 -26.22 13.12 -14.42
CA LEU A 194 -27.42 13.25 -13.60
C LEU A 194 -28.32 14.35 -14.13
N GLU A 195 -29.56 13.99 -14.44
CA GLU A 195 -30.63 14.97 -14.63
C GLU A 195 -31.23 15.33 -13.26
N LEU A 196 -30.73 16.44 -12.69
CA LEU A 196 -31.26 17.02 -11.46
C LEU A 196 -32.10 18.26 -11.78
N PRO A 197 -33.25 18.46 -11.13
CA PRO A 197 -33.98 19.71 -11.21
C PRO A 197 -33.08 20.85 -10.73
N LYS A 198 -33.02 21.93 -11.51
CA LYS A 198 -32.17 23.09 -11.23
C LYS A 198 -32.60 23.74 -9.91
N PRO A 199 -31.69 23.91 -8.94
CA PRO A 199 -31.99 24.66 -7.72
C PRO A 199 -32.41 26.11 -8.03
N PHE A 200 -33.15 26.73 -7.12
CA PHE A 200 -33.51 28.14 -7.21
C PHE A 200 -33.00 28.94 -6.01
N GLU A 201 -32.96 30.26 -6.17
CA GLU A 201 -32.68 31.20 -5.09
C GLU A 201 -34.00 31.67 -4.47
N PRO A 202 -34.34 31.23 -3.24
CA PRO A 202 -35.56 31.63 -2.55
C PRO A 202 -35.48 33.03 -1.95
N GLU A 203 -36.63 33.71 -1.90
CA GLU A 203 -36.81 34.94 -1.15
C GLU A 203 -37.24 34.67 0.29
N VAL A 204 -36.97 35.61 1.20
CA VAL A 204 -37.37 35.47 2.61
C VAL A 204 -38.88 35.26 2.72
N GLY A 205 -39.29 34.24 3.48
CA GLY A 205 -40.68 33.84 3.65
C GLY A 205 -41.22 32.85 2.60
N GLN A 206 -40.42 32.42 1.62
CA GLN A 206 -40.84 31.39 0.67
C GLN A 206 -40.67 29.97 1.23
N GLU A 207 -41.59 29.08 0.91
CA GLU A 207 -41.46 27.66 1.22
C GLU A 207 -40.33 27.03 0.39
N VAL A 208 -39.50 26.22 1.04
CA VAL A 208 -38.34 25.58 0.42
C VAL A 208 -38.19 24.12 0.85
N TRP A 209 -37.71 23.30 -0.09
CA TRP A 209 -37.28 21.93 0.15
C TRP A 209 -35.76 21.82 0.01
N PHE A 210 -35.13 21.02 0.87
CA PHE A 210 -33.66 20.87 0.91
C PHE A 210 -33.24 19.49 1.38
N ILE A 211 -31.99 19.12 1.09
CA ILE A 211 -31.38 17.88 1.55
C ILE A 211 -31.09 18.00 3.05
N ASP A 212 -31.52 17.01 3.82
CA ASP A 212 -31.34 16.99 5.27
C ASP A 212 -30.89 15.60 5.71
N ASP A 213 -29.64 15.52 6.16
CA ASP A 213 -29.00 14.29 6.64
C ASP A 213 -29.58 13.82 7.98
N ASN A 214 -30.26 14.70 8.72
CA ASN A 214 -30.95 14.34 9.97
C ASN A 214 -32.32 13.70 9.71
N SER A 215 -32.83 13.78 8.49
CA SER A 215 -34.12 13.21 8.09
C SER A 215 -33.96 11.79 7.56
N LYS A 216 -34.82 10.86 8.02
CA LYS A 216 -34.83 9.47 7.53
C LYS A 216 -35.11 9.37 6.03
N CYS A 217 -35.84 10.32 5.46
CA CYS A 217 -36.12 10.36 4.03
C CYS A 217 -35.05 11.12 3.23
N GLY A 218 -34.03 11.71 3.87
CA GLY A 218 -32.90 12.40 3.23
C GLY A 218 -33.21 13.82 2.75
N TYR A 219 -34.39 14.34 3.08
CA TYR A 219 -34.80 15.71 2.78
C TYR A 219 -35.76 16.24 3.85
N SER A 220 -35.86 17.56 3.91
CA SER A 220 -36.76 18.30 4.79
C SER A 220 -37.36 19.51 4.08
N ARG A 221 -38.36 20.11 4.72
CA ARG A 221 -39.05 21.32 4.27
C ARG A 221 -38.92 22.41 5.32
N SER A 222 -38.75 23.66 4.88
CA SER A 222 -39.08 24.84 5.69
C SER A 222 -40.28 25.55 5.06
N ALA A 223 -41.27 25.90 5.88
CA ALA A 223 -42.41 26.69 5.44
C ALA A 223 -42.02 28.13 5.06
N GLU A 224 -40.93 28.64 5.65
CA GLU A 224 -40.41 29.98 5.40
C GLU A 224 -38.89 29.94 5.28
N TYR A 225 -38.37 30.46 4.17
CA TYR A 225 -36.95 30.67 3.97
C TYR A 225 -36.48 31.86 4.81
N GLY A 226 -35.38 31.68 5.55
CA GLY A 226 -34.87 32.66 6.51
C GLY A 226 -33.46 32.31 7.00
N SER A 227 -32.98 33.05 8.00
CA SER A 227 -31.60 32.95 8.52
C SER A 227 -31.27 31.63 9.23
N ASP A 228 -32.28 30.85 9.57
CA ASP A 228 -32.13 29.72 10.49
C ASP A 228 -32.03 28.37 9.76
N ILE A 229 -32.09 28.40 8.43
CA ILE A 229 -31.98 27.21 7.57
C ILE A 229 -30.81 27.35 6.60
N TYR A 230 -30.01 26.29 6.48
CA TYR A 230 -28.82 26.27 5.65
C TYR A 230 -28.83 25.03 4.74
N SER A 231 -28.62 25.25 3.45
CA SER A 231 -28.41 24.18 2.46
C SER A 231 -27.19 24.51 1.61
N TYR A 232 -26.23 23.58 1.60
CA TYR A 232 -25.01 23.70 0.77
C TYR A 232 -25.23 23.22 -0.68
N PHE A 233 -26.33 22.50 -0.93
CA PHE A 233 -26.61 21.88 -2.24
C PHE A 233 -27.64 22.66 -3.06
N GLY A 234 -28.42 23.52 -2.41
CA GLY A 234 -29.45 24.35 -3.05
C GLY A 234 -30.85 24.14 -2.45
N TRP A 235 -31.82 24.81 -3.07
CA TRP A 235 -33.21 24.81 -2.67
C TRP A 235 -34.10 24.38 -3.84
N TRP A 236 -35.17 23.66 -3.53
CA TRP A 236 -36.15 23.17 -4.50
C TRP A 236 -37.56 23.62 -4.15
N ARG A 237 -38.37 23.87 -5.17
CA ARG A 237 -39.70 24.48 -5.03
C ARG A 237 -40.75 23.48 -4.58
N THR A 238 -40.57 22.20 -4.91
CA THR A 238 -41.56 21.15 -4.61
C THR A 238 -40.94 19.90 -3.98
N GLU A 239 -41.79 19.10 -3.34
CA GLU A 239 -41.40 17.81 -2.75
C GLU A 239 -40.94 16.81 -3.83
N GLU A 240 -41.55 16.86 -5.01
CA GLU A 240 -41.21 15.99 -6.14
C GLU A 240 -39.79 16.25 -6.66
N GLU A 241 -39.39 17.52 -6.77
CA GLU A 241 -38.05 17.91 -7.21
C GLU A 241 -36.99 17.36 -6.25
N ILE A 242 -37.16 17.55 -4.93
CA ILE A 242 -36.20 17.07 -3.94
C ILE A 242 -36.19 15.53 -3.84
N LYS A 243 -37.33 14.86 -4.03
CA LYS A 243 -37.40 13.39 -4.12
C LYS A 243 -36.56 12.86 -5.29
N GLN A 244 -36.61 13.51 -6.45
CA GLN A 244 -35.77 13.15 -7.60
C GLN A 244 -34.28 13.29 -7.27
N VAL A 245 -33.89 14.38 -6.61
CA VAL A 245 -32.50 14.63 -6.20
C VAL A 245 -32.01 13.56 -5.23
N VAL A 246 -32.75 13.28 -4.16
CA VAL A 246 -32.38 12.25 -3.17
C VAL A 246 -32.34 10.85 -3.79
N ALA A 247 -33.26 10.54 -4.71
CA ALA A 247 -33.25 9.26 -5.42
C ALA A 247 -31.99 9.09 -6.29
N GLN A 248 -31.56 10.15 -6.99
CA GLN A 248 -30.32 10.12 -7.77
C GLN A 248 -29.10 9.98 -6.84
N LEU A 249 -29.02 10.72 -5.74
CA LEU A 249 -27.93 10.61 -4.77
C LEU A 249 -27.83 9.21 -4.13
N ARG A 250 -28.97 8.57 -3.85
CA ARG A 250 -29.01 7.18 -3.34
C ARG A 250 -28.48 6.17 -4.35
N LYS A 251 -28.73 6.37 -5.65
CA LYS A 251 -28.17 5.50 -6.70
C LYS A 251 -26.65 5.54 -6.71
N ILE A 252 -26.05 6.71 -6.46
CA ILE A 252 -24.59 6.86 -6.39
C ILE A 252 -24.01 6.04 -5.24
N ARG A 253 -24.65 6.08 -4.06
CA ARG A 253 -24.18 5.33 -2.88
C ARG A 253 -24.30 3.81 -3.03
N GLY A 254 -25.21 3.32 -3.88
CA GLY A 254 -25.41 1.89 -4.14
C GLY A 254 -24.70 1.34 -5.38
N ALA A 255 -24.00 2.19 -6.14
CA ALA A 255 -23.16 1.78 -7.26
C ALA A 255 -21.75 1.48 -6.73
N SER A 256 -21.50 0.24 -6.34
CA SER A 256 -20.17 -0.30 -6.02
C SER A 256 -20.04 -1.68 -6.63
#